data_AF-A0A3D9C8R1-F1
#
_entry.id   AF-A0A3D9C8R1-F1
#
_cell.length_a   1.000
_cell.length_b   1.000
_cell.length_c   1.000
_cell.angle_alpha   90.00
_cell.angle_beta   90.00
_cell.angle_gamma   90.00
#
_symmetry.space_group_name_H-M   'P 1'
#
loop_
_entity.id
_entity.type
_entity.pdbx_description
1 polymer ?
#
loop_
_entity_poly.entity_id
_entity_poly.type
_entity_poly.pdbx_seq_one_letter_code
_entity_poly.pdbx_strand_id
1 'polypeptide(L)' 'MLKHITELVEQGKVRPLIDEYKFSFEQIAKAHQYAESGNPMGKVVLTQQ' A
#
# COMPACT_ATOMS: atom_id res chain seq x y z
N MET A 1 18.64 3.12 6.12
CA MET A 1 18.39 1.88 6.88
C MET A 1 17.26 1.03 6.26
N LEU A 2 17.21 0.91 4.92
CA LEU A 2 16.16 0.17 4.18
C LEU A 2 16.73 -0.86 3.19
N LYS A 3 18.06 -0.92 3.02
CA LYS A 3 18.71 -1.71 1.95
C LYS A 3 18.36 -3.19 2.01
N HIS A 4 18.39 -3.77 3.21
CA HIS A 4 18.16 -5.19 3.37
C HIS A 4 16.74 -5.63 3.00
N ILE A 5 15.71 -4.85 3.36
CA ILE A 5 14.34 -5.20 2.98
C ILE A 5 14.12 -5.01 1.47
N THR A 6 14.76 -4.01 0.86
CA THR A 6 14.74 -3.81 -0.59
C THR A 6 15.34 -5.02 -1.33
N GLU A 7 16.51 -5.51 -0.90
CA GLU A 7 17.15 -6.70 -1.49
C GLU A 7 16.22 -7.92 -1.46
N LEU A 8 15.50 -8.13 -0.35
CA LEU A 8 14.56 -9.24 -0.21
C LEU A 8 13.33 -9.10 -1.13
N VAL A 9 12.86 -7.88 -1.37
CA VAL A 9 11.76 -7.58 -2.32
C VAL A 9 12.23 -7.82 -3.76
N GLU A 10 13.41 -7.32 -4.12
CA GLU A 10 14.00 -7.48 -5.45
C GLU A 10 14.26 -8.95 -5.79
N GLN A 11 14.67 -9.75 -4.80
CA GLN A 11 14.83 -11.21 -4.94
C GLN A 11 13.49 -11.96 -4.97
N GLY A 12 12.35 -11.27 -4.83
CA GLY A 12 11.01 -11.86 -4.82
C GLY A 12 10.69 -12.70 -3.57
N LYS A 13 11.56 -12.67 -2.55
CA LYS A 13 11.40 -13.38 -1.26
C LYS A 13 10.37 -12.69 -0.37
N VAL A 14 10.22 -11.39 -0.51
CA VAL A 14 9.18 -10.59 0.15
C VAL A 14 8.31 -9.97 -0.92
N ARG A 15 7.00 -10.22 -0.85
CA ARG A 15 6.01 -9.58 -1.71
C ARG A 15 5.08 -8.74 -0.84
N PRO A 16 5.13 -7.40 -0.93
CA PRO A 16 4.20 -6.58 -0.17
C PRO A 16 2.77 -6.88 -0.63
N LEU A 17 1.90 -7.18 0.32
CA LEU A 17 0.47 -7.29 0.05
C LEU A 17 -0.09 -5.87 -0.09
N ILE A 18 -0.50 -5.51 -1.31
CA ILE A 18 -1.12 -4.23 -1.61
C ILE A 18 -2.64 -4.46 -1.66
N ASP A 19 -3.37 -3.55 -1.03
CA ASP A 19 -4.82 -3.57 -1.08
C ASP A 19 -5.32 -3.34 -2.52
N GLU A 20 -6.41 -4.00 -2.90
CA GLU A 20 -6.93 -3.92 -4.27
C GLU A 20 -7.57 -2.57 -4.60
N TYR A 21 -8.06 -1.85 -3.59
CA TYR A 21 -8.73 -0.57 -3.79
C TYR A 21 -7.71 0.55 -4.06
N LYS A 22 -7.91 1.21 -5.20
CA LYS A 22 -7.10 2.35 -5.62
C LYS A 22 -7.82 3.64 -5.31
N PHE A 23 -7.09 4.58 -4.73
CA PHE A 23 -7.57 5.93 -4.47
C PHE A 23 -6.68 6.92 -5.22
N SER A 24 -7.28 7.93 -5.84
CA SER A 24 -6.53 9.08 -6.34
C SER A 24 -6.11 9.99 -5.18
N PHE A 25 -5.20 10.92 -5.43
CA PHE A 25 -4.80 11.90 -4.43
C PHE A 25 -5.96 12.77 -3.95
N GLU A 26 -6.91 13.10 -4.83
CA GLU A 26 -8.14 13.83 -4.50
C GLU A 26 -9.04 13.06 -3.51
N GLN A 27 -8.89 11.73 -3.43
CA GLN A 27 -9.65 10.85 -2.55
C GLN A 27 -8.92 10.53 -1.24
N ILE A 28 -7.87 11.27 -0.87
CA ILE A 28 -7.02 10.98 0.29
C ILE A 28 -7.80 10.82 1.60
N ALA A 29 -8.82 11.66 1.84
CA ALA A 29 -9.67 11.53 3.02
C ALA A 29 -10.42 10.19 3.07
N LYS A 30 -10.96 9.74 1.93
CA LYS A 30 -11.65 8.45 1.80
C LYS A 30 -10.67 7.27 1.97
N ALA A 31 -9.46 7.41 1.45
CA ALA A 31 -8.41 6.40 1.59
C ALA A 31 -8.03 6.18 3.06
N HIS A 32 -7.93 7.27 3.86
CA HIS A 32 -7.68 7.18 5.30
C HIS A 32 -8.86 6.54 6.05
N GLN A 33 -10.08 6.95 5.77
CA GLN A 33 -11.28 6.32 6.36
C GLN A 33 -11.34 4.82 6.09
N TYR A 34 -11.04 4.41 4.85
CA TYR A 34 -10.97 2.99 4.48
C TYR A 34 -9.83 2.26 5.21
N ALA A 35 -8.64 2.87 5.27
CA ALA A 35 -7.49 2.31 5.97
C ALA A 35 -7.76 2.03 7.47
N GLU A 36 -8.62 2.84 8.08
CA GLU A 36 -9.00 2.75 9.50
C GLU A 36 -10.21 1.86 9.76
N SER A 37 -10.96 1.45 8.73
CA SER A 37 -12.25 0.77 8.90
C SER A 37 -12.13 -0.73 9.23
N GLY A 38 -10.90 -1.27 9.29
CA GLY A 38 -10.63 -2.70 9.49
C GLY A 38 -10.93 -3.60 8.29
N ASN A 39 -11.37 -3.02 7.16
CA ASN A 39 -11.63 -3.71 5.89
C ASN A 39 -10.40 -4.00 5.01
N PRO A 40 -9.32 -3.19 5.02
CA PRO A 40 -8.22 -3.36 4.07
C PRO A 40 -7.48 -4.69 4.21
N MET A 41 -7.17 -5.31 3.07
CA MET A 41 -6.31 -6.48 2.94
C MET A 41 -4.96 -6.08 2.36
N GLY A 42 -4.06 -5.64 3.23
CA GLY A 42 -2.71 -5.19 2.87
C GLY A 42 -2.52 -3.69 3.00
N LYS A 43 -1.52 -3.15 2.30
CA LYS A 43 -1.19 -1.74 2.32
C LYS A 43 -2.08 -0.97 1.34
N VAL A 44 -2.87 -0.03 1.85
CA VAL A 44 -3.58 0.97 1.04
C VAL A 44 -2.56 1.91 0.40
N VAL A 45 -2.66 2.09 -0.91
CA VAL A 45 -1.78 2.96 -1.72
C VAL A 45 -2.59 3.99 -2.48
N LEU A 46 -1.98 5.15 -2.72
CA LEU A 46 -2.55 6.20 -3.57
C LEU A 46 -1.92 6.15 -4.95
N THR A 47 -2.68 6.57 -5.95
CA THR A 47 -2.21 6.76 -7.32
C THR A 47 -2.09 8.26 -7.61
N GLN A 48 -0.98 8.66 -8.21
CA GLN A 48 -0.86 9.95 -8.89
C GLN A 48 -1.18 9.69 -10.37
N GLN A 49 -2.28 10.25 -10.85
CA GLN A 49 -2.58 10.36 -12.28
C GLN A 49 -2.17 11.75 -12.76
#